data_AF-A0A271JEF7-F1
#
_entry.id   AF-A0A271JEF7-F1
#
_cell.length_a   1.000
_cell.length_b   1.000
_cell.length_c   1.000
_cell.angle_alpha   90.00
_cell.angle_beta   90.00
_cell.angle_gamma   90.00
#
_symmetry.space_group_name_H-M   'P 1'
#
loop_
_entity.id
_entity.type
_entity.pdbx_description
1 polymer ?
#
loop_
_entity_poly.entity_id
_entity_poly.type
_entity_poly.pdbx_seq_one_letter_code
_entity_poly.pdbx_strand_id
1 'polypeptide(L)'
;METEDIFQTSTSWAEADRRLRVLIDQQEDPLYRRRFEEAAAARMLRLGVLQRSDAPEALETTGHYTQMLVRHGSPDTPLLADAISRLDGHWSADRVAEVASGALRAAEAYAARGETCDDCRSGDASSSTPPEVVATSASQGTFDAEGAEAVRRLQALAARS
;
A
#
# COMPACT_ATOMS: atom_id res chain seq x y z
N MET A 1 9.28 -11.81 11.28
CA MET A 1 9.51 -13.17 10.75
C MET A 1 8.22 -14.01 10.73
N GLU A 2 7.07 -13.48 11.17
CA GLU A 2 5.80 -14.25 11.23
C GLU A 2 4.92 -14.10 9.99
N THR A 3 4.94 -12.94 9.31
CA THR A 3 4.13 -12.74 8.10
C THR A 3 4.61 -13.62 6.94
N GLU A 4 5.91 -13.72 6.73
CA GLU A 4 6.51 -14.48 5.62
C GLU A 4 6.18 -15.98 5.68
N ASP A 5 6.14 -16.57 6.88
CA ASP A 5 5.75 -17.96 7.09
C ASP A 5 4.29 -18.23 6.68
N ILE A 6 3.37 -17.28 6.95
CA ILE A 6 1.96 -17.42 6.53
C ILE A 6 1.86 -17.45 5.01
N PHE A 7 2.53 -16.53 4.30
CA PHE A 7 2.47 -16.50 2.84
C PHE A 7 3.15 -17.70 2.18
N GLN A 8 4.17 -18.29 2.82
CA GLN A 8 4.84 -19.49 2.32
C GLN A 8 4.03 -20.77 2.58
N THR A 9 3.26 -20.81 3.67
CA THR A 9 2.51 -22.00 4.08
C THR A 9 1.04 -21.98 3.68
N SER A 10 0.48 -20.83 3.30
CA SER A 10 -0.89 -20.73 2.79
C SER A 10 -1.00 -21.19 1.35
N THR A 11 -2.03 -21.98 1.07
CA THR A 11 -2.30 -22.52 -0.28
C THR A 11 -3.06 -21.55 -1.18
N SER A 12 -3.65 -20.50 -0.59
CA SER A 12 -4.43 -19.47 -1.28
C SER A 12 -4.36 -18.12 -0.56
N TRP A 13 -4.70 -17.04 -1.28
CA TRP A 13 -4.82 -15.71 -0.68
C TRP A 13 -5.92 -15.64 0.39
N ALA A 14 -7.00 -16.42 0.25
CA ALA A 14 -8.10 -16.44 1.21
C ALA A 14 -7.70 -17.13 2.52
N GLU A 15 -6.85 -18.16 2.44
CA GLU A 15 -6.27 -18.78 3.62
C GLU A 15 -5.30 -17.82 4.31
N ALA A 16 -4.47 -17.10 3.54
CA ALA A 16 -3.56 -16.09 4.08
C ALA A 16 -4.32 -14.96 4.78
N ASP A 17 -5.37 -14.40 4.16
CA ASP A 17 -6.25 -13.38 4.77
C ASP A 17 -6.81 -13.86 6.12
N ARG A 18 -7.41 -15.07 6.14
CA ARG A 18 -7.97 -15.64 7.37
C ARG A 18 -6.93 -15.77 8.48
N ARG A 19 -5.75 -16.31 8.17
CA ARG A 19 -4.67 -16.51 9.16
C ARG A 19 -4.11 -15.18 9.64
N LEU A 20 -3.93 -14.21 8.75
CA LEU A 20 -3.45 -12.88 9.09
C LEU A 20 -4.41 -12.13 9.99
N ARG A 21 -5.72 -12.17 9.72
CA ARG A 21 -6.73 -11.51 10.57
C ARG A 21 -6.66 -12.01 12.02
N VAL A 22 -6.58 -13.33 12.21
CA VAL A 22 -6.43 -13.93 13.54
C VAL A 22 -5.15 -13.45 14.22
N LEU A 23 -4.03 -13.41 13.50
CA LEU A 23 -2.75 -12.99 14.08
C LEU A 23 -2.71 -11.49 14.39
N ILE A 24 -3.32 -10.64 13.55
CA ILE A 24 -3.45 -9.20 13.81
C ILE A 24 -4.24 -8.97 15.10
N ASP A 25 -5.34 -9.69 15.29
CA ASP A 25 -6.20 -9.55 16.47
C ASP A 25 -5.52 -10.05 17.76
N GLN A 26 -4.53 -10.93 17.65
CA GLN A 26 -3.73 -11.41 18.77
C GLN A 26 -2.60 -10.47 19.18
N GLN A 27 -2.31 -9.41 18.41
CA GLN A 27 -1.24 -8.47 18.75
C GLN A 27 -1.70 -7.48 19.84
N GLU A 28 -1.12 -7.60 21.03
CA GLU A 28 -1.43 -6.74 22.18
C GLU A 28 -0.61 -5.44 22.19
N ASP A 29 0.66 -5.49 21.74
CA ASP A 29 1.53 -4.32 21.69
C ASP A 29 1.12 -3.40 20.53
N PRO A 30 0.73 -2.13 20.78
CA PRO A 30 0.24 -1.24 19.71
C PRO A 30 1.28 -0.88 18.65
N LEU A 31 2.57 -0.78 19.02
CA LEU A 31 3.64 -0.44 18.09
C LEU A 31 4.01 -1.64 17.23
N TYR A 32 4.08 -2.82 17.82
CA TYR A 32 4.29 -4.07 17.08
C TYR A 32 3.12 -4.33 16.15
N ARG A 33 1.89 -4.23 16.66
CA ARG A 33 0.65 -4.39 15.89
C ARG A 33 0.62 -3.49 14.68
N ARG A 34 0.93 -2.19 14.85
CA ARG A 34 0.96 -1.25 13.72
C ARG A 34 1.93 -1.70 12.62
N ARG A 35 3.18 -2.01 12.97
CA ARG A 35 4.20 -2.47 12.00
C ARG A 35 3.79 -3.78 11.33
N PHE A 36 3.19 -4.69 12.09
CA PHE A 36 2.69 -5.96 11.59
C PHE A 36 1.54 -5.77 10.60
N GLU A 37 0.56 -4.91 10.94
CA GLU A 37 -0.55 -4.55 10.07
C GLU A 37 -0.07 -3.90 8.76
N GLU A 38 0.85 -2.94 8.82
CA GLU A 38 1.45 -2.31 7.63
C GLU A 38 2.14 -3.36 6.72
N ALA A 39 2.98 -4.22 7.30
CA ALA A 39 3.69 -5.25 6.54
C ALA A 39 2.76 -6.31 5.93
N ALA A 40 1.76 -6.77 6.71
CA ALA A 40 0.76 -7.73 6.25
C ALA A 40 -0.09 -7.15 5.10
N ALA A 41 -0.54 -5.91 5.24
CA ALA A 41 -1.37 -5.24 4.25
C ALA A 41 -0.61 -5.00 2.94
N ALA A 42 0.62 -4.49 3.01
CA ALA A 42 1.45 -4.30 1.83
C ALA A 42 1.70 -5.63 1.11
N ARG A 43 1.99 -6.70 1.87
CA ARG A 43 2.25 -8.02 1.30
C ARG A 43 1.00 -8.65 0.67
N MET A 44 -0.15 -8.55 1.32
CA MET A 44 -1.44 -9.02 0.77
C MET A 44 -1.77 -8.30 -0.54
N LEU A 45 -1.65 -6.96 -0.58
CA LEU A 45 -1.95 -6.19 -1.79
C LEU A 45 -0.96 -6.47 -2.93
N ARG A 46 0.28 -6.90 -2.63
CA ARG A 46 1.26 -7.33 -3.64
C ARG A 46 1.05 -8.77 -4.14
N LEU A 47 0.10 -9.54 -3.58
CA LEU A 47 -0.20 -10.88 -4.09
C LEU A 47 -0.89 -10.80 -5.45
N GLY A 48 -0.16 -11.11 -6.52
CA GLY A 48 -0.70 -11.10 -7.88
C GLY A 48 -1.93 -12.01 -8.09
N VAL A 49 -2.07 -13.08 -7.29
CA VAL A 49 -3.27 -13.95 -7.34
C VAL A 49 -4.51 -13.29 -6.74
N LEU A 50 -4.36 -12.42 -5.74
CA LEU A 50 -5.43 -11.60 -5.20
C LEU A 50 -5.81 -10.51 -6.22
N GLN A 51 -4.79 -9.84 -6.78
CA GLN A 51 -4.95 -8.76 -7.76
C GLN A 51 -5.47 -9.20 -9.14
N ARG A 52 -5.70 -10.48 -9.38
CA ARG A 52 -6.33 -11.00 -10.60
C ARG A 52 -7.73 -11.56 -10.38
N SER A 53 -8.20 -11.59 -9.15
CA SER A 53 -9.47 -12.23 -8.78
C SER A 53 -10.58 -11.22 -8.61
N ASP A 54 -11.57 -11.22 -9.50
CA ASP A 54 -12.74 -10.31 -9.43
C ASP A 54 -13.88 -10.86 -8.56
N ALA A 55 -13.61 -11.93 -7.81
CA ALA A 55 -14.53 -12.44 -6.80
C ALA A 55 -14.84 -11.36 -5.74
N PRO A 56 -16.11 -11.22 -5.29
CA PRO A 56 -16.49 -10.23 -4.28
C PRO A 56 -15.61 -10.26 -3.02
N GLU A 57 -15.22 -11.45 -2.57
CA GLU A 57 -14.38 -11.64 -1.39
C GLU A 57 -12.95 -11.13 -1.60
N ALA A 58 -12.42 -11.22 -2.83
CA ALA A 58 -11.10 -10.69 -3.16
C ALA A 58 -11.11 -9.15 -3.19
N LEU A 59 -12.20 -8.54 -3.65
CA LEU A 59 -12.41 -7.09 -3.61
C LEU A 59 -12.61 -6.59 -2.18
N GLU A 60 -13.37 -7.32 -1.35
CA GLU A 60 -13.48 -7.03 0.08
C GLU A 60 -12.11 -7.10 0.77
N THR A 61 -11.34 -8.15 0.49
CA THR A 61 -9.98 -8.34 1.03
C THR A 61 -9.04 -7.21 0.59
N THR A 62 -9.07 -6.84 -0.69
CA THR A 62 -8.32 -5.68 -1.20
C THR A 62 -8.73 -4.43 -0.44
N GLY A 63 -10.03 -4.17 -0.32
CA GLY A 63 -10.55 -3.01 0.40
C GLY A 63 -10.14 -2.95 1.88
N HIS A 64 -10.10 -4.09 2.57
CA HIS A 64 -9.66 -4.20 3.95
C HIS A 64 -8.20 -3.74 4.11
N TYR A 65 -7.29 -4.31 3.32
CA TYR A 65 -5.87 -4.00 3.42
C TYR A 65 -5.52 -2.61 2.87
N THR A 66 -6.24 -2.10 1.87
CA THR A 66 -6.10 -0.71 1.40
C THR A 66 -6.42 0.28 2.53
N GLN A 67 -7.55 0.12 3.21
CA GLN A 67 -7.93 0.99 4.34
C GLN A 67 -6.93 0.88 5.50
N MET A 68 -6.38 -0.31 5.73
CA MET A 68 -5.34 -0.52 6.74
C MET A 68 -4.09 0.31 6.43
N LEU A 69 -3.57 0.27 5.20
CA LEU A 69 -2.42 1.07 4.80
C LEU A 69 -2.70 2.58 4.86
N VAL A 70 -3.88 3.02 4.42
CA VAL A 70 -4.26 4.44 4.48
C VAL A 70 -4.37 4.93 5.93
N ARG A 71 -4.99 4.13 6.83
CA ARG A 71 -5.08 4.46 8.26
C ARG A 71 -3.71 4.62 8.90
N HIS A 72 -2.76 3.79 8.50
CA HIS A 72 -1.39 3.82 9.00
C HIS A 72 -0.51 4.90 8.36
N GLY A 73 -1.04 5.61 7.37
CA GLY A 73 -0.31 6.66 6.66
C GLY A 73 0.81 6.11 5.79
N SER A 74 0.59 4.97 5.14
CA SER A 74 1.58 4.39 4.22
C SER A 74 1.92 5.37 3.09
N PRO A 75 3.21 5.60 2.79
CA PRO A 75 3.64 6.44 1.67
C PRO A 75 3.69 5.69 0.33
N ASP A 76 3.29 4.41 0.28
CA ASP A 76 3.32 3.58 -0.92
C ASP A 76 2.23 3.97 -1.92
N THR A 77 2.45 5.09 -2.60
CA THR A 77 1.50 5.64 -3.56
C THR A 77 1.23 4.73 -4.75
N PRO A 78 2.20 4.00 -5.35
CA PRO A 78 1.90 3.05 -6.43
C PRO A 78 0.96 1.93 -5.97
N LEU A 79 1.27 1.28 -4.84
CA LEU A 79 0.43 0.20 -4.32
C LEU A 79 -0.98 0.68 -3.96
N LEU A 80 -1.09 1.84 -3.33
CA LEU A 80 -2.38 2.44 -2.98
C LEU A 80 -3.16 2.88 -4.21
N ALA A 81 -2.51 3.46 -5.22
CA ALA A 81 -3.15 3.84 -6.47
C ALA A 81 -3.75 2.62 -7.18
N ASP A 82 -2.98 1.54 -7.32
CA ASP A 82 -3.44 0.30 -7.96
C ASP A 82 -4.61 -0.32 -7.19
N ALA A 83 -4.49 -0.42 -5.86
CA ALA A 83 -5.51 -1.02 -5.03
C ALA A 83 -6.81 -0.20 -4.98
N ILE A 84 -6.72 1.14 -4.94
CA ILE A 84 -7.91 2.01 -4.96
C ILE A 84 -8.55 2.03 -6.34
N SER A 85 -7.76 2.06 -7.43
CA SER A 85 -8.28 1.92 -8.80
C SER A 85 -9.02 0.60 -9.00
N ARG A 86 -8.56 -0.50 -8.40
CA ARG A 86 -9.29 -1.79 -8.45
C ARG A 86 -10.65 -1.72 -7.76
N LEU A 87 -10.76 -0.93 -6.71
CA LEU A 87 -11.99 -0.80 -5.92
C LEU A 87 -12.98 0.20 -6.53
N ASP A 88 -12.55 0.92 -7.56
CA ASP A 88 -13.42 1.78 -8.36
C ASP A 88 -14.50 0.98 -9.07
N GLY A 89 -15.75 1.42 -8.94
CA GLY A 89 -16.93 0.67 -9.40
C GLY A 89 -17.44 -0.40 -8.41
N HIS A 90 -16.68 -0.74 -7.38
CA HIS A 90 -17.12 -1.61 -6.27
C HIS A 90 -17.42 -0.83 -4.99
N TRP A 91 -16.67 0.23 -4.73
CA TRP A 91 -16.97 1.22 -3.70
C TRP A 91 -17.81 2.37 -4.27
N SER A 92 -18.49 3.10 -3.39
CA SER A 92 -19.10 4.38 -3.78
C SER A 92 -18.02 5.38 -4.19
N ALA A 93 -18.36 6.31 -5.09
CA ALA A 93 -17.46 7.38 -5.51
C ALA A 93 -16.91 8.17 -4.30
N ASP A 94 -17.78 8.53 -3.35
CA ASP A 94 -17.39 9.22 -2.11
C ASP A 94 -16.32 8.44 -1.32
N ARG A 95 -16.49 7.12 -1.18
CA ARG A 95 -15.54 6.28 -0.46
C ARG A 95 -14.20 6.19 -1.18
N VAL A 96 -14.22 6.05 -2.50
CA VAL A 96 -13.01 6.07 -3.32
C VAL A 96 -12.27 7.40 -3.15
N ALA A 97 -13.01 8.51 -3.22
CA ALA A 97 -12.44 9.85 -3.09
C ALA A 97 -11.84 10.11 -1.69
N GLU A 98 -12.54 9.68 -0.64
CA GLU A 98 -12.05 9.79 0.74
C GLU A 98 -10.75 9.02 0.95
N VAL A 99 -10.70 7.75 0.52
CA VAL A 99 -9.54 6.88 0.70
C VAL A 99 -8.35 7.37 -0.14
N ALA A 100 -8.59 7.81 -1.38
CA ALA A 100 -7.55 8.43 -2.22
C ALA A 100 -7.00 9.72 -1.61
N SER A 101 -7.86 10.57 -1.04
CA SER A 101 -7.43 11.78 -0.31
C SER A 101 -6.61 11.44 0.93
N GLY A 102 -6.95 10.35 1.64
CA GLY A 102 -6.14 9.82 2.73
C GLY A 102 -4.74 9.41 2.29
N ALA A 103 -4.64 8.65 1.18
CA ALA A 103 -3.35 8.23 0.61
C ALA A 103 -2.48 9.43 0.18
N LEU A 104 -3.07 10.45 -0.44
CA LEU A 104 -2.35 11.67 -0.83
C LEU A 104 -1.79 12.42 0.38
N ARG A 105 -2.58 12.60 1.45
CA ARG A 105 -2.09 13.25 2.68
C ARG A 105 -0.94 12.51 3.32
N ALA A 106 -0.97 11.18 3.28
CA ALA A 106 0.13 10.35 3.79
C ALA A 106 1.42 10.55 2.97
N ALA A 107 1.29 10.56 1.64
CA ALA A 107 2.40 10.82 0.72
C ALA A 107 3.00 12.21 0.92
N GLU A 108 2.18 13.24 1.05
CA GLU A 108 2.62 14.62 1.33
C GLU A 108 3.34 14.73 2.67
N ALA A 109 2.79 14.12 3.73
CA ALA A 109 3.39 14.11 5.05
C ALA A 109 4.75 13.40 5.06
N TYR A 110 4.92 12.36 4.24
CA TYR A 110 6.18 11.65 4.08
C TYR A 110 7.21 12.48 3.29
N ALA A 111 6.80 13.06 2.16
CA ALA A 111 7.65 13.93 1.34
C ALA A 111 8.16 15.16 2.13
N ALA A 112 7.32 15.72 3.01
CA ALA A 112 7.69 16.83 3.88
C ALA A 112 8.80 16.50 4.90
N ARG A 113 9.03 15.21 5.21
CA ARG A 113 10.13 14.75 6.07
C ARG A 113 11.46 14.63 5.33
N GLY A 114 11.45 14.76 3.99
CA GLY A 114 12.64 14.59 3.15
C GLY A 114 13.12 13.14 3.06
N GLU A 115 12.26 12.17 3.37
CA GLU A 115 12.55 10.74 3.28
C GLU A 115 12.15 10.21 1.89
N THR A 116 12.95 9.30 1.33
CA THR A 116 12.62 8.53 0.12
C THR A 116 12.14 7.14 0.51
N CYS A 117 10.98 6.72 0.00
CA CYS A 117 10.48 5.37 0.27
C CYS A 117 11.06 4.38 -0.75
N ASP A 118 12.19 3.76 -0.40
CA ASP A 118 12.87 2.81 -1.29
C ASP A 118 12.04 1.54 -1.57
N ASP A 119 11.20 1.14 -0.60
CA ASP A 119 10.32 -0.04 -0.68
C ASP A 119 8.97 0.21 -1.36
N CYS A 120 8.70 1.46 -1.78
CA CYS A 120 7.46 1.85 -2.48
C CYS A 120 7.54 1.64 -4.00
N ARG A 121 8.70 1.18 -4.52
CA ARG A 121 8.85 0.84 -5.93
C ARG A 121 8.20 -0.51 -6.24
N SER A 122 7.39 -0.56 -7.30
CA SER A 122 6.79 -1.82 -7.74
C SER A 122 7.81 -2.62 -8.54
N GLY A 123 8.63 -3.42 -7.85
CA GLY A 123 9.37 -4.52 -8.45
C GLY A 123 10.56 -4.14 -9.33
N ASP A 124 11.75 -4.11 -8.72
CA ASP A 124 12.91 -4.86 -9.21
C ASP A 124 13.97 -4.88 -8.10
N ALA A 125 13.91 -5.90 -7.24
CA ALA A 125 15.02 -6.24 -6.36
C ALA A 125 16.12 -6.93 -7.18
N SER A 126 16.72 -6.22 -8.14
CA SER A 126 18.00 -6.55 -8.78
C SER A 126 18.57 -5.34 -9.50
N SER A 127 19.09 -4.38 -8.73
CA SER A 127 20.30 -3.67 -9.13
C SER A 127 21.02 -3.16 -7.90
N SER A 128 22.02 -3.93 -7.49
CA SER A 128 23.06 -3.49 -6.57
C SER A 128 23.94 -2.47 -7.29
N THR A 129 23.51 -1.22 -7.34
CA THR A 129 24.39 -0.10 -7.69
C THR A 129 24.18 1.00 -6.64
N PRO A 130 25.21 1.36 -5.85
CA PRO A 130 25.08 2.45 -4.90
C PRO A 130 24.89 3.77 -5.67
N PRO A 131 23.95 4.66 -5.31
CA PRO A 131 23.90 5.97 -5.93
C PRO A 131 25.07 6.80 -5.40
N GLU A 132 25.96 7.15 -6.32
CA GLU A 132 26.97 8.17 -6.14
C GLU A 132 26.27 9.49 -5.77
N VAL A 133 26.64 10.01 -4.61
CA VAL A 133 26.10 11.23 -4.03
C VAL A 133 26.45 12.42 -4.92
N VAL A 134 25.46 12.96 -5.63
CA VAL A 134 25.52 14.32 -6.17
C VAL A 134 24.42 15.13 -5.51
N ALA A 135 24.81 15.88 -4.48
CA ALA A 135 23.95 16.86 -3.83
C ALA A 135 23.71 18.04 -4.78
N THR A 136 22.47 18.52 -4.94
CA THR A 136 22.11 19.95 -5.03
C THR A 136 20.58 20.17 -4.95
N SER A 137 20.17 20.94 -3.92
CA SER A 137 19.06 21.91 -3.83
C SER A 137 17.57 21.50 -3.86
N ALA A 138 16.87 22.03 -2.84
CA ALA A 138 15.43 22.07 -2.58
C ALA A 138 14.78 20.71 -2.27
N SER A 139 14.48 20.49 -0.99
CA SER A 139 13.75 19.33 -0.46
C SER A 139 12.29 19.32 -0.96
N GLN A 140 12.09 19.01 -2.23
CA GLN A 140 10.89 18.37 -2.73
C GLN A 140 11.22 16.89 -2.80
N GLY A 141 10.61 16.05 -1.98
CA GLY A 141 10.73 14.60 -2.13
C GLY A 141 10.34 14.25 -3.57
N THR A 142 11.32 13.88 -4.40
CA THR A 142 11.07 13.50 -5.78
C THR A 142 10.61 12.06 -5.79
N PHE A 143 9.31 11.84 -5.95
CA PHE A 143 8.80 10.56 -6.43
C PHE A 143 9.48 10.26 -7.78
N ASP A 144 9.86 9.00 -8.01
CA ASP A 144 10.23 8.57 -9.36
C ASP A 144 9.02 8.64 -10.31
N ALA A 145 9.24 8.38 -11.59
CA ALA A 145 8.18 8.52 -12.61
C ALA A 145 6.94 7.67 -12.29
N GLU A 146 7.13 6.51 -11.65
CA GLU A 146 6.05 5.63 -11.21
C GLU A 146 5.26 6.24 -10.05
N GLY A 147 5.94 6.74 -9.02
CA GLY A 147 5.30 7.44 -7.92
C GLY A 147 4.57 8.71 -8.35
N ALA A 148 5.12 9.46 -9.31
CA ALA A 148 4.47 10.65 -9.87
C ALA A 148 3.18 10.30 -10.64
N GLU A 149 3.18 9.21 -11.40
CA GLU A 149 1.98 8.70 -12.05
C GLU A 149 0.94 8.20 -11.04
N ALA A 150 1.39 7.48 -10.01
CA ALA A 150 0.52 7.01 -8.93
C ALA A 150 -0.17 8.18 -8.21
N VAL A 151 0.57 9.25 -7.90
CA VAL A 151 0.00 10.48 -7.31
C VAL A 151 -1.05 11.11 -8.24
N ARG A 152 -0.79 11.20 -9.55
CA ARG A 152 -1.78 11.71 -10.51
C ARG A 152 -3.05 10.87 -10.55
N ARG A 153 -2.92 9.55 -10.51
CA ARG A 153 -4.07 8.63 -10.43
C ARG A 153 -4.87 8.82 -9.15
N LEU A 154 -4.19 8.94 -8.01
CA LEU A 154 -4.84 9.21 -6.73
C LEU A 154 -5.55 10.57 -6.73
N GLN A 155 -4.98 11.61 -7.33
CA GLN A 155 -5.64 12.92 -7.49
C GLN A 155 -6.92 12.81 -8.33
N ALA A 156 -6.88 12.06 -9.44
CA ALA A 156 -8.06 11.85 -10.28
C ALA A 156 -9.17 11.08 -9.53
N LEU A 157 -8.81 10.08 -8.73
CA LEU A 157 -9.74 9.32 -7.89
C LEU A 157 -10.33 10.18 -6.76
N ALA A 158 -9.50 11.03 -6.13
CA ALA A 158 -9.92 11.97 -5.09
C ALA A 158 -10.89 13.06 -5.58
N ALA A 159 -10.82 13.42 -6.87
CA ALA A 159 -11.66 14.44 -7.47
C ALA A 159 -13.06 13.96 -7.89
N ARG A 160 -13.42 12.69 -7.61
CA ARG A 160 -14.73 12.14 -7.97
C ARG A 160 -15.76 12.51 -6.91
N SER A 161 -16.74 13.33 -7.30
CA SER A 161 -17.92 13.74 -6.52
C SER A 161 -19.16 13.64 -7.37
#